data_AF-A0A6I4XIR8-F1
#
_entry.id   AF-A0A6I4XIR8-F1
#
_cell.length_a   1.000
_cell.length_b   1.000
_cell.length_c   1.000
_cell.angle_alpha   90.00
_cell.angle_beta   90.00
_cell.angle_gamma   90.00
#
_symmetry.space_group_name_H-M   'P 1'
#
loop_
_entity.id
_entity.type
_entity.pdbx_description
1 polymer ?
#
loop_
_entity_poly.entity_id
_entity_poly.type
_entity_poly.pdbx_seq_one_letter_code
_entity_poly.pdbx_strand_id
1 'polypeptide(L)'
;KNEQGKTQVVKLGLKPDQKDSLEYEFAIALRIDQDHIAEATKDNSNMFNMPFKITKEVGEKIYEWSSEGIDLEKLKDELISSITELATQSENHENMFKELHSKINNVPLKNVKTKVLERMKEMLEKIEVPTVEQQSENELDEEQTELFDEANPPIANDFEKK
;
A
#
# COMPACT_ATOMS: atom_id res chain seq x y z
N LYS A 1 7.93 -38.65 -39.09
CA LYS A 1 8.64 -39.88 -39.54
C LYS A 1 9.68 -40.16 -38.48
N ASN A 2 9.56 -41.22 -37.68
CA ASN A 2 10.55 -41.50 -36.63
C ASN A 2 11.82 -42.11 -37.26
N GLU A 3 12.92 -42.13 -36.50
CA GLU A 3 14.27 -42.55 -36.93
C GLU A 3 14.34 -43.97 -37.53
N GLN A 4 13.31 -44.80 -37.35
CA GLN A 4 13.19 -46.14 -37.92
C GLN A 4 12.31 -46.23 -39.19
N GLY A 5 11.97 -45.10 -39.82
CA GLY A 5 11.27 -45.08 -41.11
C GLY A 5 9.80 -45.54 -41.10
N LYS A 6 9.23 -45.90 -39.94
CA LYS A 6 7.80 -46.23 -39.80
C LYS A 6 6.95 -44.96 -39.73
N THR A 7 5.89 -44.93 -40.53
CA THR A 7 4.83 -43.92 -40.47
C THR A 7 3.96 -44.20 -39.26
N GLN A 8 4.10 -43.40 -38.19
CA GLN A 8 3.11 -43.38 -37.13
C GLN A 8 1.82 -42.77 -37.68
N VAL A 9 0.76 -43.56 -37.72
CA VAL A 9 -0.58 -43.08 -38.05
C VAL A 9 -1.15 -42.46 -36.79
N VAL A 10 -1.11 -41.13 -36.72
CA VAL A 10 -1.78 -40.38 -35.66
C VAL A 10 -3.25 -40.31 -36.05
N LYS A 11 -4.14 -40.76 -35.15
CA LYS A 11 -5.58 -40.71 -35.39
C LYS A 11 -6.00 -39.24 -35.37
N LEU A 12 -6.15 -38.62 -36.54
CA LEU A 12 -6.72 -37.27 -36.65
C LEU A 12 -8.17 -37.37 -36.16
N GLY A 13 -8.42 -36.88 -34.95
CA GLY A 13 -9.76 -36.74 -34.39
C GLY A 13 -10.60 -35.79 -35.25
N LEU A 14 -11.93 -35.90 -35.11
CA LEU A 14 -12.87 -34.94 -35.69
C LEU A 14 -12.55 -33.53 -35.17
N LYS A 15 -12.74 -32.52 -36.03
CA LYS A 15 -12.58 -31.11 -35.62
C LYS A 15 -13.55 -30.84 -34.45
N PRO A 16 -13.09 -30.24 -33.34
CA PRO A 16 -13.97 -29.91 -32.23
C PRO A 16 -15.04 -28.91 -32.68
N ASP A 17 -16.30 -29.20 -32.35
CA ASP A 17 -17.44 -28.29 -32.54
C ASP A 17 -17.43 -27.28 -31.39
N GLN A 18 -16.61 -26.25 -31.54
CA GLN A 18 -16.42 -25.18 -30.57
C GLN A 18 -17.05 -23.90 -31.13
N LYS A 19 -17.75 -23.15 -30.28
CA LYS A 19 -18.34 -21.86 -30.65
C LYS A 19 -17.24 -20.94 -31.18
N ASP A 20 -17.50 -20.33 -32.34
CA ASP A 20 -16.62 -19.31 -32.91
C ASP A 20 -16.40 -18.19 -31.87
N SER A 21 -15.14 -17.77 -31.73
CA SER A 21 -14.69 -16.72 -30.81
C SER A 21 -14.66 -17.05 -29.32
N LEU A 22 -14.91 -18.29 -28.90
CA LEU A 22 -14.83 -18.69 -27.49
C LEU A 22 -13.44 -18.39 -26.87
N GLU A 23 -12.37 -18.50 -27.65
CA GLU A 23 -11.01 -18.17 -27.21
C GLU A 23 -10.82 -16.68 -26.84
N TYR A 24 -11.65 -15.78 -27.34
CA TYR A 24 -11.61 -14.36 -26.95
C TYR A 24 -12.13 -14.11 -25.54
N GLU A 25 -12.98 -15.00 -24.99
CA GLU A 25 -13.58 -14.87 -23.66
C GLU A 25 -12.61 -15.24 -22.52
N PHE A 26 -11.49 -15.91 -22.83
CA PHE A 26 -10.50 -16.35 -21.84
C PHE A 26 -9.24 -15.48 -21.82
N ALA A 27 -8.63 -15.28 -20.66
CA ALA A 27 -7.31 -14.64 -20.56
C ALA A 27 -6.17 -15.58 -20.97
N ILE A 28 -6.32 -16.89 -20.70
CA ILE A 28 -5.35 -17.94 -20.98
C ILE A 28 -6.10 -19.13 -21.56
N ALA A 29 -5.63 -19.66 -22.70
CA ALA A 29 -6.14 -20.87 -23.33
C ALA A 29 -4.98 -21.84 -23.60
N LEU A 30 -5.13 -23.09 -23.17
CA LEU A 30 -4.10 -24.12 -23.28
C LEU A 30 -4.61 -25.29 -24.12
N ARG A 31 -3.81 -25.73 -25.09
CA ARG A 31 -3.99 -27.00 -25.79
C ARG A 31 -3.14 -28.06 -25.11
N ILE A 32 -3.76 -29.15 -24.66
CA ILE A 32 -3.09 -30.23 -23.93
C ILE A 32 -3.10 -31.49 -24.79
N ASP A 33 -1.95 -32.14 -24.94
CA ASP A 33 -1.82 -33.41 -25.64
C ASP A 33 -1.94 -34.64 -24.71
N GLN A 34 -1.79 -35.83 -25.29
CA GLN A 34 -1.92 -37.10 -24.55
C GLN A 34 -0.79 -37.34 -23.54
N ASP A 35 0.37 -36.69 -23.74
CA ASP A 35 1.52 -36.80 -22.86
C ASP A 35 1.48 -35.76 -21.73
N HIS A 36 0.34 -35.07 -21.57
CA HIS A 36 0.11 -33.97 -20.62
C HIS A 36 1.03 -32.78 -20.87
N ILE A 37 1.46 -32.59 -22.12
CA ILE A 37 2.17 -31.39 -22.54
C ILE A 37 1.12 -30.36 -22.98
N ALA A 38 1.15 -29.22 -22.32
CA ALA A 38 0.32 -28.06 -22.60
C ALA A 38 1.10 -27.04 -23.41
N GLU A 39 0.44 -26.44 -24.40
CA GLU A 39 0.93 -25.30 -25.18
C GLU A 39 -0.13 -24.20 -25.13
N ALA A 40 0.27 -22.95 -24.86
CA ALA A 40 -0.67 -21.85 -24.84
C ALA A 40 -1.07 -21.45 -26.28
N THR A 41 -2.36 -21.44 -26.57
CA THR A 41 -2.92 -20.90 -27.82
C THR A 41 -3.27 -19.42 -27.67
N LYS A 42 -3.53 -18.98 -26.43
CA LYS A 42 -3.68 -17.59 -26.01
C LYS A 42 -3.10 -17.42 -24.62
N ASP A 43 -2.34 -16.35 -24.41
CA ASP A 43 -1.76 -16.03 -23.11
C ASP A 43 -1.61 -14.51 -22.92
N ASN A 44 -2.48 -13.91 -22.11
CA ASN A 44 -2.35 -12.50 -21.71
C ASN A 44 -1.35 -12.29 -20.55
N SER A 45 -0.91 -13.36 -19.89
CA SER A 45 0.00 -13.31 -18.73
C SER A 45 1.48 -13.37 -19.13
N ASN A 46 1.79 -13.81 -20.35
CA ASN A 46 3.15 -14.09 -20.85
C ASN A 46 3.94 -15.14 -20.04
N MET A 47 3.25 -15.96 -19.24
CA MET A 47 3.86 -17.01 -18.42
C MET A 47 4.21 -18.28 -19.22
N PHE A 48 3.56 -18.52 -20.37
CA PHE A 48 3.55 -19.81 -21.05
C PHE A 48 4.10 -19.75 -22.49
N ASN A 49 5.39 -19.42 -22.63
CA ASN A 49 6.03 -19.20 -23.93
C ASN A 49 6.50 -20.47 -24.66
N MET A 50 6.63 -21.59 -23.95
CA MET A 50 7.07 -22.88 -24.51
C MET A 50 6.17 -24.00 -24.02
N PRO A 51 6.03 -25.11 -24.78
CA PRO A 51 5.31 -26.28 -24.31
C PRO A 51 5.84 -26.76 -22.95
N PHE A 52 4.94 -27.05 -22.03
CA PHE A 52 5.27 -27.41 -20.65
C PHE A 52 4.38 -28.57 -20.16
N LYS A 53 4.88 -29.33 -19.18
CA LYS A 53 4.05 -30.37 -18.55
C LYS A 53 3.03 -29.72 -17.62
N ILE A 54 1.74 -30.03 -17.78
CA ILE A 54 0.72 -29.50 -16.88
C ILE A 54 0.81 -30.17 -15.51
N THR A 55 0.95 -29.36 -14.46
CA THR A 55 1.08 -29.80 -13.07
C THR A 55 0.25 -28.91 -12.14
N LYS A 56 0.21 -29.24 -10.84
CA LYS A 56 -0.52 -28.43 -9.84
C LYS A 56 0.06 -27.02 -9.73
N GLU A 57 1.38 -26.89 -9.79
CA GLU A 57 2.13 -25.63 -9.66
C GLU A 57 1.76 -24.64 -10.78
N VAL A 58 1.38 -25.14 -11.96
CA VAL A 58 0.85 -24.30 -13.05
C VAL A 58 -0.45 -23.61 -12.63
N GLY A 59 -1.36 -24.34 -11.96
CA GLY A 59 -2.61 -23.77 -11.47
C GLY A 59 -2.38 -22.74 -10.37
N GLU A 60 -1.41 -22.98 -9.48
CA GLU A 60 -1.00 -22.02 -8.45
C GLU A 60 -0.46 -20.72 -9.07
N LYS A 61 0.36 -20.80 -10.12
CA LYS A 61 0.84 -19.61 -10.85
C LYS A 61 -0.29 -18.82 -11.52
N ILE A 62 -1.25 -19.51 -12.15
CA ILE A 62 -2.41 -18.85 -12.76
C ILE A 62 -3.25 -18.15 -11.69
N TYR A 63 -3.43 -18.79 -10.53
CA TYR A 63 -4.15 -18.20 -9.41
C TYR A 63 -3.45 -16.95 -8.86
N GLU A 64 -2.14 -17.04 -8.63
CA GLU A 64 -1.32 -15.92 -8.16
C GLU A 64 -1.43 -14.74 -9.13
N TRP A 65 -1.20 -14.97 -10.42
CA TRP A 65 -1.35 -13.95 -11.46
C TRP A 65 -2.75 -13.35 -11.50
N SER A 66 -3.80 -14.18 -11.38
CA SER A 66 -5.19 -13.67 -11.35
C SER A 66 -5.50 -12.84 -10.09
N SER A 67 -4.68 -12.98 -9.05
CA SER A 67 -4.81 -12.29 -7.76
C SER A 67 -3.93 -11.04 -7.65
N GLU A 68 -3.02 -10.78 -8.59
CA GLU A 68 -2.19 -9.56 -8.64
C GLU A 68 -3.01 -8.28 -8.90
N GLY A 69 -4.28 -8.41 -9.26
CA GLY A 69 -5.21 -7.30 -9.35
C GLY A 69 -5.41 -6.62 -7.99
N ILE A 70 -5.24 -5.29 -7.94
CA ILE A 70 -5.56 -4.51 -6.74
C ILE A 70 -7.08 -4.42 -6.63
N ASP A 71 -7.64 -5.10 -5.64
CA ASP A 71 -9.01 -4.83 -5.20
C ASP A 71 -9.04 -3.45 -4.51
N LEU A 72 -9.51 -2.45 -5.25
CA LEU A 72 -9.60 -1.08 -4.79
C LEU A 72 -10.58 -0.90 -3.63
N GLU A 73 -11.59 -1.77 -3.49
CA GLU A 73 -12.53 -1.72 -2.38
C GLU A 73 -11.87 -2.28 -1.12
N LYS A 74 -11.23 -3.45 -1.23
CA LYS A 74 -10.47 -4.03 -0.12
C LYS A 74 -9.37 -3.09 0.38
N LEU A 75 -8.60 -2.48 -0.53
CA LEU A 75 -7.56 -1.52 -0.18
C LEU A 75 -8.15 -0.29 0.56
N LYS A 76 -9.30 0.20 0.12
CA LYS A 76 -9.99 1.29 0.82
C LYS A 76 -10.43 0.88 2.22
N ASP A 77 -11.00 -0.30 2.38
CA ASP A 77 -11.46 -0.79 3.68
C ASP A 77 -10.29 -0.97 4.67
N GLU A 78 -9.14 -1.48 4.19
CA GLU A 78 -7.91 -1.58 4.97
C GLU A 78 -7.35 -0.20 5.38
N LEU A 79 -7.38 0.78 4.47
CA LEU A 79 -6.99 2.16 4.76
C LEU A 79 -7.91 2.81 5.80
N ILE A 80 -9.23 2.67 5.65
CA ILE A 80 -10.21 3.21 6.59
C ILE A 80 -10.03 2.60 7.99
N SER A 81 -9.79 1.29 8.05
CA SER A 81 -9.52 0.59 9.31
C SER A 81 -8.25 1.12 9.97
N SER A 82 -7.16 1.26 9.21
CA SER A 82 -5.89 1.82 9.69
C SER A 82 -6.06 3.25 10.23
N ILE A 83 -6.78 4.11 9.49
CA ILE A 83 -7.02 5.50 9.89
C ILE A 83 -7.84 5.56 11.18
N THR A 84 -8.86 4.71 11.29
CA THR A 84 -9.73 4.66 12.47
C THR A 84 -8.96 4.17 13.69
N GLU A 85 -8.10 3.16 13.51
CA GLU A 85 -7.21 2.68 14.57
C GLU A 85 -6.24 3.79 15.03
N LEU A 86 -5.52 4.42 14.11
CA LEU A 86 -4.61 5.54 14.40
C LEU A 86 -5.33 6.69 15.12
N ALA A 87 -6.54 7.05 14.69
CA ALA A 87 -7.33 8.10 15.32
C ALA A 87 -7.66 7.82 16.79
N THR A 88 -7.68 6.55 17.21
CA THR A 88 -7.94 6.14 18.60
C THR A 88 -6.69 6.03 19.48
N GLN A 89 -5.49 6.12 18.90
CA GLN A 89 -4.23 5.86 19.63
C GLN A 89 -3.82 7.00 20.57
N SER A 90 -4.04 8.26 20.20
CA SER A 90 -3.75 9.40 21.08
C SER A 90 -4.65 10.59 20.81
N GLU A 91 -4.74 11.48 21.79
CA GLU A 91 -5.53 12.72 21.69
C GLU A 91 -5.06 13.61 20.52
N ASN A 92 -3.76 13.62 20.22
CA ASN A 92 -3.21 14.35 19.07
C ASN A 92 -3.68 13.74 17.73
N HIS A 93 -3.75 12.40 17.64
CA HIS A 93 -4.28 11.72 16.46
C HIS A 93 -5.77 11.97 16.29
N GLU A 94 -6.54 11.99 17.37
CA GLU A 94 -7.99 12.28 17.33
C GLU A 94 -8.25 13.71 16.86
N ASN A 95 -7.50 14.69 17.36
CA ASN A 95 -7.62 16.09 16.96
C ASN A 95 -7.24 16.31 15.50
N MET A 96 -6.14 15.70 15.04
CA MET A 96 -5.75 15.75 13.62
C MET A 96 -6.79 15.06 12.75
N PHE A 97 -7.31 13.90 13.15
CA PHE A 97 -8.35 13.21 12.42
C PHE A 97 -9.60 14.07 12.26
N LYS A 98 -10.06 14.75 13.33
CA LYS A 98 -11.18 15.70 13.26
C LYS A 98 -10.91 16.85 12.30
N GLU A 99 -9.70 17.41 12.31
CA GLU A 99 -9.31 18.49 11.39
C GLU A 99 -9.35 18.01 9.92
N LEU A 100 -8.76 16.84 9.65
CA LEU A 100 -8.77 16.23 8.32
C LEU A 100 -10.19 15.88 7.86
N HIS A 101 -11.03 15.36 8.77
CA HIS A 101 -12.42 15.02 8.50
C HIS A 101 -13.27 16.27 8.21
N SER A 102 -12.99 17.38 8.89
CA SER A 102 -13.62 18.68 8.62
C SER A 102 -13.22 19.23 7.25
N LYS A 103 -11.94 19.11 6.87
CA LYS A 103 -11.43 19.54 5.55
C LYS A 103 -12.05 18.77 4.36
N ILE A 104 -12.51 17.54 4.59
CA ILE A 104 -13.25 16.76 3.57
C ILE A 104 -14.77 16.97 3.63
N ASN A 105 -15.25 18.04 4.27
CA ASN A 105 -16.68 18.36 4.44
C ASN A 105 -17.48 17.26 5.17
N ASN A 106 -16.85 16.53 6.10
CA ASN A 106 -17.48 15.43 6.84
C ASN A 106 -18.08 14.32 5.96
N VAL A 107 -17.54 14.12 4.76
CA VAL A 107 -17.95 13.02 3.88
C VAL A 107 -17.54 11.67 4.52
N PRO A 108 -18.43 10.66 4.56
CA PRO A 108 -18.08 9.35 5.08
C PRO A 108 -16.85 8.76 4.38
N LEU A 109 -15.89 8.23 5.13
CA LEU A 109 -14.60 7.74 4.61
C LEU A 109 -14.74 6.73 3.46
N LYS A 110 -15.81 5.93 3.44
CA LYS A 110 -16.14 4.99 2.36
C LYS A 110 -16.29 5.67 0.99
N ASN A 111 -16.80 6.90 0.98
CA ASN A 111 -17.06 7.68 -0.24
C ASN A 111 -15.87 8.54 -0.66
N VAL A 112 -14.79 8.54 0.13
CA VAL A 112 -13.58 9.28 -0.15
C VAL A 112 -12.70 8.53 -1.16
N LYS A 113 -11.94 9.26 -1.97
CA LYS A 113 -11.01 8.70 -2.96
C LYS A 113 -9.82 8.07 -2.24
N THR A 114 -9.31 6.94 -2.74
CA THR A 114 -8.19 6.18 -2.14
C THR A 114 -6.96 7.05 -1.89
N LYS A 115 -6.58 7.91 -2.86
CA LYS A 115 -5.46 8.86 -2.71
C LYS A 115 -5.58 9.81 -1.51
N VAL A 116 -6.80 10.20 -1.15
CA VAL A 116 -7.04 11.08 0.00
C VAL A 116 -6.92 10.28 1.29
N LEU A 117 -7.43 9.04 1.31
CA LEU A 117 -7.27 8.13 2.46
C LEU A 117 -5.79 7.80 2.72
N GLU A 118 -5.01 7.51 1.67
CA GLU A 118 -3.55 7.32 1.77
C GLU A 118 -2.87 8.52 2.41
N ARG A 119 -3.17 9.73 1.92
CA ARG A 119 -2.61 10.97 2.49
C ARG A 119 -3.02 11.20 3.94
N MET A 120 -4.27 10.89 4.30
CA MET A 120 -4.74 10.98 5.68
C MET A 120 -4.00 10.03 6.60
N LYS A 121 -3.80 8.77 6.16
CA LYS A 121 -3.01 7.77 6.89
C LYS A 121 -1.57 8.25 7.09
N GLU A 122 -0.90 8.70 6.03
CA GLU A 122 0.47 9.23 6.12
C GLU A 122 0.59 10.43 7.08
N MET A 123 -0.42 11.31 7.10
CA MET A 123 -0.41 12.48 7.99
C MET A 123 -0.60 12.08 9.46
N LEU A 124 -1.37 11.03 9.73
CA LEU A 124 -1.54 10.47 11.07
C LEU A 124 -0.28 9.73 11.53
N GLU A 125 0.37 8.95 10.65
CA GLU A 125 1.61 8.23 10.97
C GLU A 125 2.81 9.16 11.25
N LYS A 126 2.82 10.35 10.63
CA LYS A 126 3.87 11.37 10.84
C LYS A 126 3.74 12.14 12.14
N ILE A 127 2.67 11.92 12.90
CA ILE A 127 2.56 12.49 14.25
C ILE A 127 3.51 11.69 15.13
N GLU A 128 4.74 12.17 15.26
CA GLU A 128 5.63 11.70 16.31
C GLU A 128 4.92 11.87 17.65
N VAL A 129 4.83 10.79 18.42
CA VAL A 129 4.48 10.87 19.84
C VAL A 129 5.53 11.80 20.46
N PRO A 130 5.16 12.92 21.08
CA PRO A 130 6.14 13.70 21.81
C PRO A 130 6.68 12.81 22.94
N THR A 131 7.93 12.37 22.79
CA THR A 131 8.70 11.79 23.89
C THR A 131 8.68 12.81 25.02
N VAL A 132 8.25 12.35 26.19
CA VAL A 132 7.99 13.13 27.43
C VAL A 132 9.27 13.80 28.01
N GLU A 133 10.39 13.80 27.31
CA GLU A 133 11.69 14.20 27.86
C GLU A 133 12.03 15.69 27.73
N GLN A 134 11.23 16.51 27.05
CA GLN A 134 11.57 17.94 26.86
C GLN A 134 10.75 18.93 27.70
N GLN A 135 10.03 18.46 28.72
CA GLN A 135 9.31 19.35 29.66
C GLN A 135 10.08 19.62 30.97
N SER A 136 11.24 19.00 31.21
CA SER A 136 11.97 19.17 32.49
C SER A 136 13.19 20.10 32.45
N GLU A 137 13.68 20.50 31.27
CA GLU A 137 14.84 21.40 31.17
C GLU A 137 14.46 22.88 31.03
N ASN A 138 13.24 23.21 30.55
CA ASN A 138 12.86 24.61 30.34
C ASN A 138 12.39 25.35 31.60
N GLU A 139 12.06 24.65 32.70
CA GLU A 139 11.67 25.29 33.97
C GLU A 139 12.87 25.70 34.84
N LEU A 140 14.08 25.19 34.58
CA LEU A 140 15.28 25.51 35.39
C LEU A 140 16.01 26.78 34.94
N ASP A 141 15.81 27.21 33.68
CA ASP A 141 16.42 28.44 33.15
C ASP A 141 15.59 29.70 33.49
N GLU A 142 14.25 29.61 33.57
CA GLU A 142 13.40 30.77 33.88
C GLU A 142 13.61 31.27 35.32
N GLU A 143 13.75 30.38 36.32
CA GLU A 143 14.03 30.78 37.71
C GLU A 143 15.38 31.50 37.90
N GLN A 144 16.39 31.23 37.05
CA GLN A 144 17.70 31.89 37.18
C GLN A 144 17.73 33.30 36.56
N THR A 145 16.87 33.56 35.58
CA THR A 145 16.72 34.91 34.99
C THR A 145 15.91 35.87 35.87
N GLU A 146 15.01 35.39 36.73
CA GLU A 146 14.22 36.26 37.61
C GLU A 146 14.97 36.80 38.84
N LEU A 147 16.21 36.37 39.08
CA LEU A 147 17.01 36.81 40.25
C LEU A 147 17.90 38.04 40.00
N PHE A 148 17.93 38.59 38.78
CA PHE A 148 18.75 39.76 38.43
C PHE A 148 17.97 40.86 37.71
N ASP A 149 16.86 41.32 38.30
CA ASP A 149 16.25 42.60 37.95
C ASP A 149 16.16 43.50 39.20
N GLU A 150 17.23 44.24 39.47
CA GLU A 150 17.19 45.40 40.38
C GLU A 150 17.40 46.68 39.57
N ALA A 151 16.33 47.12 38.91
CA ALA A 151 16.21 48.47 38.37
C ALA A 151 15.57 49.38 39.44
N ASN A 152 16.35 50.27 40.08
CA ASN A 152 16.43 51.70 39.74
C ASN A 152 17.25 52.49 40.81
N PRO A 153 18.02 53.53 40.43
CA PRO A 153 18.98 54.29 41.24
C PRO A 153 18.30 55.49 41.95
N PRO A 154 19.00 56.38 42.71
CA PRO A 154 19.59 57.58 42.07
C PRO A 154 20.75 58.35 42.79
N ILE A 155 21.44 59.16 41.97
CA ILE A 155 22.04 60.51 42.17
C ILE A 155 23.33 60.73 43.00
N ALA A 156 24.29 61.30 42.26
CA ALA A 156 25.43 62.19 42.57
C ALA A 156 25.77 62.60 44.01
N ASN A 157 27.08 62.56 44.33
CA ASN A 157 27.81 63.75 44.77
C ASN A 157 29.33 63.56 44.71
N ASP A 158 30.01 64.70 44.51
CA ASP A 158 31.43 65.00 44.64
C ASP A 158 32.25 64.12 45.61
N PHE A 159 33.53 63.88 45.30
CA PHE A 159 34.66 64.47 46.04
C PHE A 159 36.01 63.86 45.57
N GLU A 160 36.88 64.76 45.11
CA GLU A 160 38.32 64.85 45.40
C GLU A 160 39.34 63.72 45.12
N LYS A 161 40.46 64.19 44.52
CA LYS A 161 41.87 63.83 44.74
C LYS A 161 42.29 62.44 44.21
N LYS A 162 43.38 62.29 43.48
CA LYS A 162 44.64 63.06 43.42
C LYS A 162 45.40 62.65 42.16
#